data_AF-A0A510Y171-F1
#
_entry.id   AF-A0A510Y171-F1
#
_cell.length_a   1.000
_cell.length_b   1.000
_cell.length_c   1.000
_cell.angle_alpha   90.00
_cell.angle_beta   90.00
_cell.angle_gamma   90.00
#
_symmetry.space_group_name_H-M   'P 1'
#
loop_
_entity.id
_entity.type
_entity.pdbx_description
1 polymer ?
#
loop_
_entity_poly.entity_id
_entity_poly.type
_entity_poly.pdbx_seq_one_letter_code
_entity_poly.pdbx_strand_id
1 'polypeptide(L)'
;MKKILWLLLALIYLSGCDIQHSESKVLNKPNEVPGKAFWVGGLDGGVFALIDKSKNLEPNEYYGKIYYVSGDTAYIGKMILLPKNSGAIDYLNPKIYQGWDGNTLYLEGNKQLKVHQ
;
A
#
# COMPACT_ATOMS: atom_id res chain seq x y z
N MET A 1 33.40 -38.65 4.98
CA MET A 1 32.22 -38.13 4.24
C MET A 1 31.42 -37.05 4.97
N LYS A 2 31.53 -36.91 6.31
CA LYS A 2 30.78 -35.90 7.08
C LYS A 2 31.15 -34.44 6.74
N LYS A 3 32.41 -34.15 6.38
CA LYS A 3 32.89 -32.78 6.06
C LYS A 3 32.34 -32.21 4.74
N ILE A 4 31.98 -33.06 3.78
CA ILE A 4 31.38 -32.66 2.49
C ILE A 4 29.91 -32.26 2.69
N LEU A 5 29.22 -32.90 3.63
CA LEU A 5 27.82 -32.60 3.97
C LEU A 5 27.67 -31.19 4.57
N TRP A 6 28.67 -30.70 5.31
CA TRP A 6 28.66 -29.35 5.89
C TRP A 6 28.89 -28.25 4.84
N LEU A 7 29.60 -28.54 3.74
CA LEU A 7 29.83 -27.59 2.64
C LEU A 7 28.58 -27.39 1.77
N LEU A 8 27.79 -28.45 1.55
CA LEU A 8 26.52 -28.35 0.83
C LEU A 8 25.44 -27.59 1.59
N LEU A 9 25.46 -27.64 2.93
CA LEU A 9 24.51 -26.91 3.77
C LEU A 9 24.76 -25.39 3.79
N ALA A 10 26.01 -24.96 3.58
CA ALA A 10 26.39 -23.55 3.57
C ALA A 10 25.98 -22.82 2.28
N LEU A 11 25.92 -23.51 1.13
CA LEU A 11 25.53 -22.89 -0.15
C LEU A 11 24.04 -22.52 -0.23
N ILE A 12 23.18 -23.14 0.60
CA ILE A 12 21.74 -22.88 0.59
C ILE A 12 21.39 -21.53 1.24
N TYR A 13 22.28 -20.95 2.05
CA TYR A 13 22.04 -19.69 2.76
C TYR A 13 22.39 -18.42 1.96
N LEU A 14 22.95 -18.55 0.75
CA LEU A 14 23.38 -17.40 -0.06
C LEU A 14 22.38 -16.97 -1.15
N SER A 15 21.23 -17.64 -1.25
CA SER A 15 20.20 -17.31 -2.24
C SER A 15 19.04 -16.57 -1.58
N GLY A 16 19.20 -15.28 -1.29
CA GLY A 16 18.08 -14.56 -0.66
C GLY A 16 18.33 -13.09 -0.40
N CYS A 17 18.68 -12.31 -1.43
CA CYS A 17 18.37 -10.89 -1.52
C CYS A 17 18.51 -10.48 -2.99
N ASP A 18 17.60 -10.96 -3.83
CA ASP A 18 17.29 -10.23 -5.05
C ASP A 18 16.48 -9.01 -4.61
N ILE A 19 17.14 -7.87 -4.45
CA ILE A 19 16.46 -6.58 -4.27
C ILE A 19 15.83 -6.30 -5.62
N GLN A 20 14.66 -6.89 -5.85
CA GLN A 20 13.81 -6.54 -6.97
C GLN A 20 13.29 -5.14 -6.66
N HIS A 21 14.03 -4.16 -7.16
CA HIS A 21 13.51 -2.83 -7.43
C HIS A 21 12.40 -3.06 -8.45
N SER A 22 11.19 -3.33 -7.96
CA SER A 22 10.01 -3.61 -8.76
C SER A 22 9.69 -2.32 -9.50
N GLU A 23 10.27 -2.18 -10.69
CA GLU A 23 9.73 -1.33 -11.71
C GLU A 23 8.27 -1.74 -11.85
N SER A 24 7.38 -0.81 -11.49
CA SER A 24 5.94 -0.95 -11.55
C SER A 24 5.58 -1.47 -12.94
N LYS A 25 5.35 -2.79 -13.05
CA LYS A 25 4.68 -3.38 -14.19
C LYS A 25 3.39 -2.58 -14.33
N VAL A 26 3.28 -1.77 -15.39
CA VAL A 26 2.18 -0.86 -15.59
C VAL A 26 0.91 -1.70 -15.59
N LEU A 27 0.24 -1.76 -14.44
CA LEU A 27 -1.01 -2.45 -14.29
C LEU A 27 -1.99 -1.70 -15.17
N ASN A 28 -2.66 -2.40 -16.08
CA ASN A 28 -3.70 -1.80 -16.93
C ASN A 28 -4.81 -1.28 -16.01
N LYS A 29 -4.76 0.01 -15.70
CA LYS A 29 -5.75 0.68 -14.86
C LYS A 29 -7.09 0.68 -15.61
N PRO A 30 -8.18 0.13 -15.03
CA PRO A 30 -9.50 0.18 -15.65
C PRO A 30 -9.95 1.62 -15.90
N ASN A 31 -10.77 1.84 -16.93
CA ASN A 31 -11.25 3.18 -17.31
C ASN A 31 -12.13 3.81 -16.24
N GLU A 32 -12.77 2.97 -15.42
CA GLU A 32 -13.63 3.33 -14.29
C GLU A 32 -12.82 3.93 -13.13
N VAL A 33 -11.54 3.57 -13.03
CA VAL A 33 -10.65 4.07 -11.97
C VAL A 33 -10.10 5.44 -12.37
N PRO A 34 -10.26 6.49 -11.54
CA PRO A 34 -9.72 7.80 -11.85
C PRO A 34 -8.22 7.78 -12.15
N GLY A 35 -7.79 8.51 -13.17
CA GLY A 35 -6.37 8.55 -13.57
C GLY A 35 -5.41 8.96 -12.45
N LYS A 36 -5.88 9.78 -11.49
CA LYS A 36 -5.14 10.22 -10.30
C LYS A 36 -5.02 9.17 -9.20
N ALA A 37 -5.81 8.10 -9.23
CA ALA A 37 -5.67 7.02 -8.27
C ALA A 37 -4.36 6.26 -8.54
N PHE A 38 -3.64 5.86 -7.50
CA PHE A 38 -2.38 5.14 -7.61
C PHE A 38 -2.52 3.72 -7.08
N TRP A 39 -1.66 2.82 -7.56
CA TRP A 39 -1.63 1.44 -7.10
C TRP A 39 -1.07 1.35 -5.68
N VAL A 40 -1.76 0.64 -4.80
CA VAL A 40 -1.34 0.30 -3.45
C VAL A 40 -1.40 -1.21 -3.28
N GLY A 41 -0.24 -1.84 -3.22
CA GLY A 41 -0.10 -3.29 -3.11
C GLY A 41 1.19 -3.79 -3.77
N GLY A 42 1.34 -5.10 -3.77
CA GLY A 42 2.50 -5.80 -4.30
C GLY A 42 2.20 -6.55 -5.59
N LEU A 43 3.11 -7.46 -5.93
CA LEU A 43 2.99 -8.33 -7.10
C LEU A 43 1.81 -9.32 -6.96
N ASP A 44 1.51 -9.71 -5.73
CA ASP A 44 0.44 -10.68 -5.39
C ASP A 44 -0.96 -10.06 -5.35
N GLY A 45 -1.06 -8.73 -5.48
CA GLY A 45 -2.35 -8.04 -5.50
C GLY A 45 -2.32 -6.69 -4.78
N GLY A 46 -3.43 -5.98 -4.90
CA GLY A 46 -3.58 -4.63 -4.38
C GLY A 46 -4.87 -3.96 -4.86
N VAL A 47 -4.92 -2.65 -4.61
CA VAL A 47 -6.05 -1.79 -4.96
C VAL A 47 -5.54 -0.49 -5.59
N PHE A 48 -6.41 0.21 -6.28
CA PHE A 48 -6.17 1.61 -6.61
C PHE A 48 -6.73 2.51 -5.50
N ALA A 49 -5.90 3.41 -4.97
CA ALA A 49 -6.29 4.36 -3.95
C ALA A 49 -6.27 5.79 -4.50
N LEU A 50 -7.29 6.56 -4.15
CA LEU A 50 -7.35 8.01 -4.33
C LEU A 50 -7.67 8.64 -2.99
N ILE A 51 -6.69 9.34 -2.41
CA ILE A 51 -6.81 10.01 -1.13
C ILE A 51 -6.86 11.52 -1.36
N ASP A 52 -7.75 12.20 -0.64
CA ASP A 52 -7.93 13.64 -0.69
C ASP A 52 -8.04 14.24 0.71
N LYS A 53 -7.71 15.53 0.83
CA LYS A 53 -7.79 16.33 2.04
C LYS A 53 -8.60 17.59 1.76
N SER A 54 -9.86 17.59 2.17
CA SER A 54 -10.75 18.76 2.09
C SER A 54 -10.57 19.69 3.29
N LYS A 55 -10.89 20.97 3.13
CA LYS A 55 -10.86 21.99 4.20
C LYS A 55 -11.88 21.72 5.32
N ASN A 56 -12.89 20.89 5.07
CA ASN A 56 -13.95 20.55 6.03
C ASN A 56 -13.63 19.30 6.87
N LEU A 57 -12.44 18.73 6.73
CA LEU A 57 -12.00 17.54 7.47
C LEU A 57 -11.09 17.96 8.62
N GLU A 58 -11.20 17.25 9.74
CA GLU A 58 -10.28 17.43 10.88
C GLU A 58 -8.83 17.14 10.47
N PRO A 59 -7.81 17.64 11.20
CA PRO A 59 -6.41 17.46 10.84
C PRO A 59 -5.99 16.01 10.61
N ASN A 60 -6.58 15.06 11.32
CA ASN A 60 -6.33 13.63 11.20
C ASN A 60 -7.37 12.89 10.33
N GLU A 61 -8.24 13.58 9.61
CA GLU A 61 -9.24 12.97 8.71
C GLU A 61 -8.87 13.13 7.24
N TYR A 62 -9.10 12.11 6.44
CA TYR A 62 -8.89 12.12 5.00
C TYR A 62 -10.13 11.55 4.31
N TYR A 63 -10.32 11.85 3.03
CA TYR A 63 -11.36 11.21 2.23
C TYR A 63 -10.71 10.21 1.29
N GLY A 64 -11.07 8.93 1.42
CA GLY A 64 -10.52 7.85 0.61
C GLY A 64 -11.54 7.32 -0.38
N LYS A 65 -11.05 7.00 -1.58
CA LYS A 65 -11.74 6.15 -2.55
C LYS A 65 -10.81 4.99 -2.92
N ILE A 66 -11.26 3.77 -2.72
CA ILE A 66 -10.51 2.54 -2.98
C ILE A 66 -11.25 1.75 -4.04
N TYR A 67 -10.52 1.29 -5.06
CA TYR A 67 -11.06 0.53 -6.20
C TYR A 67 -10.30 -0.78 -6.36
N TYR A 68 -11.02 -1.85 -6.67
CA TYR A 68 -10.43 -3.12 -7.05
C TYR A 68 -9.81 -3.05 -8.44
N VAL A 69 -9.01 -4.07 -8.78
CA VAL A 69 -8.43 -4.25 -10.14
C VAL A 69 -9.51 -4.38 -11.21
N SER A 70 -10.72 -4.82 -10.86
CA SER A 70 -11.88 -4.85 -11.77
C SER A 70 -12.42 -3.45 -12.13
N GLY A 71 -12.05 -2.42 -11.37
CA GLY A 71 -12.64 -1.08 -11.45
C GLY A 71 -13.79 -0.85 -10.45
N ASP A 72 -14.27 -1.92 -9.80
CA ASP A 72 -15.33 -1.82 -8.79
C ASP A 72 -14.86 -1.02 -7.58
N THR A 73 -15.80 -0.28 -6.99
CA THR A 73 -15.53 0.47 -5.76
C THR A 73 -15.50 -0.47 -4.55
N ALA A 74 -14.37 -0.50 -3.83
CA ALA A 74 -14.24 -1.20 -2.56
C ALA A 74 -14.67 -0.32 -1.38
N TYR A 75 -14.35 0.98 -1.43
CA TYR A 75 -14.66 1.92 -0.36
C TYR A 75 -14.71 3.37 -0.86
N ILE A 76 -15.66 4.15 -0.34
CA ILE A 76 -15.71 5.61 -0.50
C ILE A 76 -16.14 6.21 0.84
N GLY A 77 -15.31 7.07 1.43
CA GLY A 77 -15.69 7.74 2.67
C GLY A 77 -14.54 8.35 3.44
N LYS A 78 -14.85 8.80 4.66
CA LYS A 78 -13.88 9.37 5.59
C LYS A 78 -12.97 8.30 6.19
N MET A 79 -11.69 8.57 6.25
CA MET A 79 -10.69 7.74 6.90
C MET A 79 -9.98 8.52 7.99
N ILE A 80 -9.70 7.86 9.11
CA ILE A 80 -8.98 8.44 10.25
C ILE A 80 -7.51 8.03 10.18
N LEU A 81 -6.63 9.01 10.24
CA LEU A 81 -5.20 8.82 10.42
C LEU A 81 -4.91 8.39 11.86
N LEU A 82 -4.23 7.25 11.99
CA LEU A 82 -3.79 6.67 13.24
C LEU A 82 -2.26 6.49 13.23
N PRO A 83 -1.61 6.68 14.39
CA PRO A 83 -2.15 7.30 15.61
C PRO A 83 -2.56 8.78 15.40
N LYS A 84 -3.48 9.29 16.22
CA LYS A 84 -4.06 10.65 16.03
C LYS A 84 -3.03 11.79 16.01
N ASN A 85 -1.85 11.57 16.62
CA ASN A 85 -0.77 12.55 16.74
C ASN A 85 0.32 12.39 15.66
N SER A 86 0.06 11.66 14.58
CA SER A 86 1.03 11.36 13.52
C SER A 86 1.46 12.53 12.64
N GLY A 87 0.91 13.72 12.86
CA GLY A 87 1.06 14.87 11.96
C GLY A 87 0.38 14.64 10.60
N ALA A 88 0.37 15.65 9.73
CA ALA A 88 -0.12 15.49 8.37
C ALA A 88 0.77 14.52 7.58
N ILE A 89 0.15 13.71 6.71
CA ILE A 89 0.86 12.88 5.73
C ILE A 89 0.89 13.56 4.36
N ASP A 90 1.92 13.28 3.57
CA ASP A 90 1.96 13.62 2.15
C ASP A 90 1.08 12.63 1.36
N TYR A 91 -0.22 12.84 1.43
CA TYR A 91 -1.22 11.92 0.89
C TYR A 91 -1.18 11.78 -0.64
N LEU A 92 -0.48 12.68 -1.34
CA LEU A 92 -0.29 12.63 -2.79
C LEU A 92 0.89 11.76 -3.21
N ASN A 93 1.79 11.41 -2.28
CA ASN A 93 2.95 10.59 -2.56
C ASN A 93 2.58 9.10 -2.47
N PRO A 94 2.51 8.36 -3.59
CA PRO A 94 2.13 6.95 -3.58
C PRO A 94 3.11 6.05 -2.81
N LYS A 95 4.37 6.50 -2.62
CA LYS A 95 5.41 5.69 -1.97
C LYS A 95 5.17 5.49 -0.46
N ILE A 96 4.35 6.33 0.17
CA ILE A 96 4.07 6.18 1.61
C ILE A 96 3.09 5.04 1.88
N TYR A 97 2.41 4.50 0.86
CA TYR A 97 1.35 3.51 1.02
C TYR A 97 1.90 2.10 0.82
N GLN A 98 1.58 1.21 1.77
CA GLN A 98 2.16 -0.14 1.83
C GLN A 98 1.16 -1.24 1.46
N GLY A 99 -0.13 -1.04 1.74
CA GLY A 99 -1.14 -2.06 1.49
C GLY A 99 -2.53 -1.68 1.98
N TRP A 100 -3.52 -2.46 1.56
CA TRP A 100 -4.92 -2.35 1.95
C TRP A 100 -5.45 -3.73 2.35
N ASP A 101 -6.11 -3.82 3.51
CA ASP A 101 -6.66 -5.09 4.03
C ASP A 101 -8.19 -5.18 3.96
N GLY A 102 -8.87 -4.15 3.46
CA GLY A 102 -10.33 -4.05 3.42
C GLY A 102 -10.91 -2.99 4.36
N ASN A 103 -10.18 -2.56 5.40
CA ASN A 103 -10.61 -1.49 6.30
C ASN A 103 -9.50 -0.51 6.69
N THR A 104 -8.25 -0.86 6.40
CA THR A 104 -7.06 -0.12 6.80
C THR A 104 -6.12 -0.01 5.61
N LEU A 105 -5.74 1.22 5.30
CA LEU A 105 -4.68 1.54 4.35
C LEU A 105 -3.40 1.81 5.15
N TYR A 106 -2.46 0.90 5.04
CA TYR A 106 -1.20 0.93 5.78
C TYR A 106 -0.22 1.91 5.13
N LEU A 107 0.43 2.70 5.97
CA LEU A 107 1.38 3.73 5.57
C LEU A 107 2.76 3.50 6.21
N GLU A 108 3.78 4.12 5.61
CA GLU A 108 5.11 4.20 6.18
C GLU A 108 5.13 4.80 7.59
N GLY A 109 6.06 4.31 8.42
CA GLY A 109 6.24 4.81 9.78
C GLY A 109 5.14 4.38 10.75
N ASN A 110 4.57 3.19 10.58
CA ASN A 110 3.52 2.62 11.42
C ASN A 110 2.24 3.47 11.49
N LYS A 111 1.98 4.26 10.43
CA LYS A 111 0.77 5.08 10.30
C LYS A 111 -0.28 4.32 9.50
N GLN A 112 -1.55 4.66 9.70
CA GLN A 112 -2.68 3.98 9.07
C GLN A 112 -3.78 4.98 8.74
N LEU A 113 -4.41 4.85 7.58
CA LEU A 113 -5.72 5.44 7.31
C LEU A 113 -6.77 4.34 7.49
N LYS A 114 -7.55 4.42 8.55
CA LYS A 114 -8.60 3.45 8.87
C LYS A 114 -9.97 3.99 8.48
N VAL A 115 -10.81 3.17 7.86
CA VAL A 115 -12.19 3.57 7.52
C VAL A 115 -12.93 4.04 8.77
N HIS A 116 -13.67 5.14 8.63
CA HIS A 116 -14.58 5.61 9.64
C HIS A 116 -15.94 4.93 9.45
N GLN A 117 -16.41 4.22 10.48
CA GLN A 117 -17.75 3.63 10.55
C GLN A 117 -18.74 4.61 11.15
#